data_AF-A0A6N6P842-F1
#
_entry.id   AF-A0A6N6P842-F1
#
_cell.length_a   1.000
_cell.length_b   1.000
_cell.length_c   1.000
_cell.angle_alpha   90.00
_cell.angle_beta   90.00
_cell.angle_gamma   90.00
#
_symmetry.space_group_name_H-M   'P 1'
#
loop_
_entity.id
_entity.type
_entity.pdbx_description
1 polymer ?
#
loop_
_entity_poly.entity_id
_entity_poly.type
_entity_poly.pdbx_seq_one_letter_code
_entity_poly.pdbx_strand_id
1 'polypeptide(L)'
;MPHSLPTDPPLDTNQPARWDRWMRPLYWMAGARWETLRHCPPSERERIAVLGSTVLIPTVMSFLGMIFYAKSRFASPPWVSVMAIALAWSFVIMNTDRILLATYRPFQPWWRRCMQVLFRFALSAVVSVAISFPFCLDQYRPAITYRMQTELQGKLNSFREQEAGKRAELATELEKIRDDEAASRKQLMATYTTEHDAFLGQLPALETAILNPEEYADKRTEDERRRAGEPDFVAPASGETRNVLASIEAQKETLAKTKTKLEDRQDLHNRLVEAIARESNGQPNEFYPEPKKSGSGPRSKDMMARDKAVNAELRRLDSALTLQHEGLLTGDKQLASARLADRNAYLDALVGKRDAFIEEGREKERVRKERLAKLQADIAALETEHPLQLTRLASQTAALEVTHASNTKRHDERYLPPIQRIERKMNGVLDPMEETIGLYRVIFVPAPDADKTEIAEQGQKWIAGLFQFLVIFGTLFVLDLVPIMTKIFSRAGPYDVLVEHPEFIANANLRVFHAEYGKHSEDWGVTGMVGQPSGPDLVKGNPRYTAPDPLSDS
;
A
#
# COMPACT_ATOMS: atom_id res chain seq x y z
N MET A 1 122.50 -30.70 10.58
CA MET A 1 121.30 -29.89 10.33
C MET A 1 120.08 -30.64 10.84
N PRO A 2 119.39 -30.15 11.87
CA PRO A 2 118.00 -30.52 12.12
C PRO A 2 117.10 -29.37 11.67
N HIS A 3 116.14 -29.68 10.79
CA HIS A 3 115.09 -28.77 10.34
C HIS A 3 114.21 -28.36 11.52
N SER A 4 114.19 -27.06 11.84
CA SER A 4 113.20 -26.45 12.71
C SER A 4 111.87 -26.36 11.97
N LEU A 5 110.81 -26.93 12.57
CA LEU A 5 109.42 -26.66 12.20
C LEU A 5 109.14 -25.15 12.33
N PRO A 6 108.43 -24.50 11.39
CA PRO A 6 107.97 -23.14 11.59
C PRO A 6 106.95 -23.14 12.72
N THR A 7 107.25 -22.46 13.81
CA THR A 7 106.24 -22.06 14.79
C THR A 7 105.41 -20.96 14.15
N ASP A 8 104.21 -21.30 13.66
CA ASP A 8 103.22 -20.30 13.33
C ASP A 8 102.95 -19.43 14.58
N PRO A 9 102.88 -18.10 14.45
CA PRO A 9 102.57 -17.23 15.57
C PRO A 9 101.15 -17.55 16.08
N PRO A 10 100.89 -17.42 17.38
CA PRO A 10 99.54 -17.58 17.91
C PRO A 10 98.65 -16.53 17.22
N LEU A 11 97.57 -16.99 16.58
CA LEU A 11 96.49 -16.15 16.06
C LEU A 11 95.87 -15.37 17.23
N ASP A 12 96.46 -14.22 17.56
CA ASP A 12 95.82 -13.22 18.40
C ASP A 12 94.77 -12.47 17.57
N THR A 13 93.72 -13.20 17.18
CA THR A 13 92.58 -12.69 16.41
C THR A 13 91.43 -12.31 17.33
N ASN A 14 91.72 -11.62 18.44
CA ASN A 14 90.69 -11.14 19.36
C ASN A 14 89.95 -9.88 18.86
N GLN A 15 90.35 -9.32 17.70
CA GLN A 15 89.62 -8.21 17.08
C GLN A 15 88.74 -8.70 15.92
N PRO A 16 87.40 -8.55 16.01
CA PRO A 16 86.51 -8.91 14.91
C PRO A 16 86.86 -8.06 13.69
N ALA A 17 86.95 -8.69 12.51
CA ALA A 17 87.13 -7.96 11.27
C ALA A 17 86.00 -6.91 11.13
N ARG A 18 86.25 -5.75 10.51
CA ARG A 18 85.20 -4.70 10.34
C ARG A 18 83.92 -5.27 9.71
N TRP A 19 84.04 -6.29 8.87
CA TRP A 19 82.96 -7.05 8.25
C TRP A 19 82.11 -7.84 9.27
N ASP A 20 82.73 -8.46 10.28
CA ASP A 20 82.01 -9.22 11.32
C ASP A 20 81.06 -8.32 12.12
N ARG A 21 81.36 -7.02 12.27
CA ARG A 21 80.49 -6.07 13.00
C ARG A 21 79.16 -5.84 12.28
N TRP A 22 79.15 -5.78 10.96
CA TRP A 22 77.93 -5.62 10.14
C TRP A 22 77.13 -6.92 10.04
N MET A 23 77.78 -8.08 10.20
CA MET A 23 77.14 -9.40 10.18
C MET A 23 76.56 -9.83 11.54
N ARG A 24 76.91 -9.16 12.64
CA ARG A 24 76.39 -9.46 13.99
C ARG A 24 74.86 -9.58 14.09
N PRO A 25 74.05 -8.70 13.47
CA PRO A 25 72.60 -8.86 13.46
C PRO A 25 72.17 -10.16 12.77
N LEU A 26 72.82 -10.55 11.67
CA LEU A 26 72.52 -11.79 10.94
C LEU A 26 72.88 -13.02 11.77
N TYR A 27 74.03 -13.01 12.45
CA TYR A 27 74.40 -14.07 13.38
C TYR A 27 73.38 -14.22 14.53
N TRP A 28 72.90 -13.11 15.07
CA TRP A 28 71.87 -13.10 16.10
C TRP A 28 70.53 -13.65 15.58
N MET A 29 70.14 -13.29 14.35
CA MET A 29 68.94 -13.81 13.67
C MET A 29 69.03 -15.31 13.40
N ALA A 30 70.22 -15.83 13.09
CA ALA A 30 70.48 -17.27 12.96
C ALA A 30 70.44 -18.02 14.30
N GLY A 31 70.26 -17.31 15.43
CA GLY A 31 70.32 -17.90 16.77
C GLY A 31 71.73 -18.26 17.23
N ALA A 32 72.77 -17.75 16.55
CA ALA A 32 74.15 -18.10 16.84
C ALA A 32 74.78 -17.20 17.92
N ARG A 33 75.62 -17.79 18.77
CA ARG A 33 76.39 -17.07 19.80
C ARG A 33 77.77 -16.70 19.27
N TRP A 34 78.15 -15.43 19.42
CA TRP A 34 79.43 -14.93 18.92
C TRP A 34 80.63 -15.64 19.59
N GLU A 35 80.50 -15.99 20.87
CA GLU A 35 81.54 -16.63 21.68
C GLU A 35 81.94 -18.00 21.11
N THR A 36 80.98 -18.73 20.53
CA THR A 36 81.23 -20.02 19.87
C THR A 36 81.64 -19.82 18.41
N LEU A 37 81.02 -18.84 17.74
CA LEU A 37 81.22 -18.59 16.31
C LEU A 37 82.63 -18.08 15.98
N ARG A 38 83.28 -17.34 16.90
CA ARG A 38 84.67 -16.85 16.71
C ARG A 38 85.71 -17.97 16.58
N HIS A 39 85.41 -19.18 17.07
CA HIS A 39 86.28 -20.35 16.99
C HIS A 39 86.07 -21.16 15.69
N CYS A 40 85.12 -20.74 14.84
CA CYS A 40 84.81 -21.41 13.58
C CYS A 40 85.55 -20.79 12.39
N PRO A 41 85.79 -21.55 11.30
CA PRO A 41 86.40 -21.02 10.09
C PRO A 41 85.54 -19.93 9.43
N PRO A 42 86.14 -18.99 8.66
CA PRO A 42 85.41 -17.91 7.97
C PRO A 42 84.22 -18.38 7.11
N SER A 43 84.37 -19.51 6.40
CA SER A 43 83.31 -20.09 5.56
C SER A 43 82.07 -20.52 6.36
N GLU A 44 82.26 -21.03 7.58
CA GLU A 44 81.15 -21.40 8.46
C GLU A 44 80.46 -20.15 9.02
N ARG A 45 81.21 -19.07 9.29
CA ARG A 45 80.63 -17.79 9.70
C ARG A 45 79.74 -17.21 8.60
N GLU A 46 80.21 -17.17 7.36
CA GLU A 46 79.41 -16.74 6.22
C GLU A 46 78.15 -17.59 6.03
N ARG A 47 78.26 -18.91 6.15
CA ARG A 47 77.11 -19.81 6.08
C ARG A 47 76.06 -19.49 7.15
N ILE A 48 76.48 -19.26 8.40
CA ILE A 48 75.58 -18.88 9.49
C ILE A 48 74.97 -17.48 9.26
N ALA A 49 75.72 -16.53 8.67
CA ALA A 49 75.16 -15.23 8.26
C ALA A 49 74.06 -15.40 7.19
N VAL A 50 74.29 -16.27 6.20
CA VAL A 50 73.30 -16.58 5.16
C VAL A 50 72.06 -17.22 5.77
N LEU A 51 72.21 -18.16 6.71
CA LEU A 51 71.08 -18.74 7.44
C LEU A 51 70.32 -17.69 8.27
N GLY A 52 70.99 -16.67 8.81
CA GLY A 52 70.34 -15.55 9.46
C GLY A 52 69.59 -14.64 8.48
N SER A 53 70.13 -14.46 7.27
CA SER A 53 69.51 -13.62 6.23
C SER A 53 68.20 -14.21 5.71
N THR A 54 68.01 -15.53 5.72
CA THR A 54 66.76 -16.15 5.26
C THR A 54 65.57 -15.78 6.16
N VAL A 55 65.79 -15.50 7.44
CA VAL A 55 64.76 -15.03 8.39
C VAL A 55 64.22 -13.64 8.02
N LEU A 56 65.00 -12.83 7.30
CA LEU A 56 64.54 -11.51 6.86
C LEU A 56 63.40 -11.59 5.85
N ILE A 57 63.33 -12.65 5.05
CA ILE A 57 62.29 -12.81 4.01
C ILE A 57 60.89 -12.91 4.67
N PRO A 58 60.61 -13.85 5.60
CA PRO A 58 59.34 -13.88 6.32
C PRO A 58 59.11 -12.63 7.19
N THR A 59 60.17 -12.04 7.73
CA THR A 59 60.08 -10.83 8.57
C THR A 59 59.53 -9.64 7.78
N VAL A 60 60.08 -9.38 6.59
CA VAL A 60 59.64 -8.31 5.69
C VAL A 60 58.25 -8.61 5.13
N MET A 61 57.97 -9.86 4.75
CA MET A 61 56.65 -10.26 4.26
C MET A 61 55.57 -10.11 5.33
N SER A 62 55.86 -10.48 6.57
CA SER A 62 54.96 -10.28 7.71
C SER A 62 54.67 -8.79 7.97
N PHE A 63 55.70 -7.94 7.87
CA PHE A 63 55.55 -6.49 8.01
C PHE A 63 54.63 -5.91 6.92
N LEU A 64 54.90 -6.21 5.65
CA LEU A 64 54.06 -5.77 4.52
C LEU A 64 52.65 -6.35 4.58
N GLY A 65 52.54 -7.63 4.96
CA GLY A 65 51.27 -8.33 5.13
C GLY A 65 50.39 -7.69 6.20
N MET A 66 50.96 -7.26 7.33
CA MET A 66 50.21 -6.56 8.38
C MET A 66 49.75 -5.17 7.94
N ILE A 67 50.57 -4.43 7.17
CA ILE A 67 50.15 -3.15 6.58
C ILE A 67 48.97 -3.35 5.64
N PHE A 68 49.06 -4.35 4.76
CA PHE A 68 47.99 -4.67 3.81
C PHE A 68 46.71 -5.11 4.54
N TYR A 69 46.82 -6.00 5.53
CA TYR A 69 45.72 -6.43 6.37
C TYR A 69 45.02 -5.26 7.05
N ALA A 70 45.78 -4.33 7.64
CA ALA A 70 45.22 -3.16 8.30
C ALA A 70 44.48 -2.24 7.31
N LYS A 71 45.03 -2.02 6.12
CA LYS A 71 44.36 -1.22 5.08
C LYS A 71 43.10 -1.87 4.53
N SER A 72 43.10 -3.20 4.40
CA SER A 72 41.95 -3.96 3.91
C SER A 72 40.82 -4.00 4.94
N ARG A 73 41.14 -4.11 6.24
CA ARG A 73 40.14 -4.30 7.29
C ARG A 73 39.57 -3.00 7.86
N PHE A 74 40.35 -1.93 7.88
CA PHE A 74 39.96 -0.65 8.48
C PHE A 74 39.85 0.42 7.39
N ALA A 75 38.74 1.16 7.38
CA ALA A 75 38.49 2.20 6.37
C ALA A 75 39.46 3.38 6.46
N SER A 76 39.86 3.77 7.69
CA SER A 76 40.77 4.90 7.93
C SER A 76 41.62 4.69 9.20
N PRO A 77 42.50 3.67 9.24
CA PRO A 77 43.33 3.42 10.41
C PRO A 77 44.43 4.51 10.54
N PRO A 78 44.73 4.99 11.76
CA PRO A 78 45.85 5.91 11.97
C PRO A 78 47.16 5.26 11.52
N TRP A 79 47.89 5.94 10.61
CA TRP A 79 49.13 5.40 10.01
C TRP A 79 50.17 4.96 11.04
N VAL A 80 50.32 5.73 12.13
CA VAL A 80 51.26 5.43 13.22
C VAL A 80 50.92 4.11 13.92
N SER A 81 49.64 3.84 14.17
CA SER A 81 49.19 2.60 14.79
C SER A 81 49.43 1.39 13.88
N VAL A 82 49.16 1.54 12.58
CA VAL A 82 49.44 0.49 11.58
C VAL A 82 50.93 0.16 11.56
N MET A 83 51.79 1.17 11.54
CA MET A 83 53.24 1.00 11.54
C MET A 83 53.73 0.29 12.80
N ALA A 84 53.26 0.72 13.98
CA ALA A 84 53.65 0.13 15.26
C ALA A 84 53.24 -1.35 15.38
N ILE A 85 52.00 -1.68 14.98
CA ILE A 85 51.49 -3.05 14.99
C ILE A 85 52.22 -3.92 13.97
N ALA A 86 52.49 -3.39 12.76
CA ALA A 86 53.25 -4.11 11.74
C ALA A 86 54.68 -4.43 12.20
N LEU A 87 55.37 -3.48 12.84
CA LEU A 87 56.70 -3.71 13.42
C LEU A 87 56.65 -4.73 14.56
N ALA A 88 55.68 -4.63 15.47
CA ALA A 88 55.53 -5.58 16.57
C ALA A 88 55.25 -7.00 16.04
N TRP A 89 54.38 -7.14 15.04
CA TRP A 89 54.05 -8.42 14.43
C TRP A 89 55.23 -9.02 13.66
N SER A 90 55.92 -8.20 12.87
CA SER A 90 57.15 -8.59 12.17
C SER A 90 58.22 -9.06 13.16
N PHE A 91 58.36 -8.39 14.30
CA PHE A 91 59.26 -8.79 15.38
C PHE A 91 58.88 -10.14 16.02
N VAL A 92 57.58 -10.43 16.17
CA VAL A 92 57.10 -11.74 16.64
C VAL A 92 57.49 -12.84 15.66
N ILE A 93 57.22 -12.66 14.36
CA ILE A 93 57.58 -13.63 13.32
C ILE A 93 59.09 -13.83 13.25
N MET A 94 59.87 -12.74 13.26
CA MET A 94 61.33 -12.79 13.30
C MET A 94 61.85 -13.59 14.50
N ASN A 95 61.26 -13.39 15.70
CA ASN A 95 61.64 -14.15 16.88
C ASN A 95 61.23 -15.62 16.80
N THR A 96 60.04 -15.93 16.30
CA THR A 96 59.59 -17.32 16.10
C THR A 96 60.54 -18.06 15.15
N ASP A 97 60.90 -17.46 14.02
CA ASP A 97 61.78 -18.06 13.04
C ASP A 97 63.22 -18.20 13.57
N ARG A 98 63.70 -17.21 14.33
CA ARG A 98 64.97 -17.30 15.08
C ARG A 98 64.97 -18.44 16.09
N ILE A 99 63.91 -18.60 16.88
CA ILE A 99 63.78 -19.68 17.87
C ILE A 99 63.79 -21.02 17.14
N LEU A 100 63.10 -21.14 16.01
CA LEU A 100 63.09 -22.35 15.19
C LEU A 100 64.48 -22.71 14.65
N LEU A 101 65.23 -21.75 14.13
CA LEU A 101 66.62 -21.98 13.71
C LEU A 101 67.53 -22.38 14.87
N ALA A 102 67.38 -21.75 16.04
CA ALA A 102 68.19 -22.01 17.22
C ALA A 102 67.89 -23.38 17.87
N THR A 103 66.64 -23.83 17.79
CA THR A 103 66.15 -25.10 18.37
C THR A 103 66.34 -26.28 17.44
N TYR A 104 66.50 -26.04 16.14
CA TYR A 104 66.84 -27.09 15.19
C TYR A 104 68.26 -27.59 15.43
N ARG A 105 68.35 -28.85 15.87
CA ARG A 105 69.61 -29.52 16.20
C ARG A 105 69.83 -30.68 15.22
N PRO A 106 70.90 -30.67 14.40
CA PRO A 106 71.12 -31.71 13.41
C PRO A 106 71.17 -33.13 13.97
N PHE A 107 71.65 -33.31 15.21
CA PHE A 107 71.86 -34.61 15.84
C PHE A 107 70.66 -35.09 16.71
N GLN A 108 69.52 -34.39 16.67
CA GLN A 108 68.28 -34.88 17.30
C GLN A 108 67.71 -36.12 16.60
N PRO A 109 66.98 -37.00 17.33
CA PRO A 109 66.33 -38.17 16.73
C PRO A 109 65.36 -37.75 15.63
N TRP A 110 65.29 -38.53 14.55
CA TRP A 110 64.55 -38.19 13.33
C TRP A 110 63.09 -37.80 13.59
N TRP A 111 62.40 -38.48 14.51
CA TRP A 111 61.02 -38.18 14.90
C TRP A 111 60.85 -36.75 15.45
N ARG A 112 61.77 -36.28 16.32
CA ARG A 112 61.71 -34.92 16.87
C ARG A 112 61.95 -33.86 15.79
N ARG A 113 62.87 -34.15 14.85
CA ARG A 113 63.13 -33.29 13.69
C ARG A 113 61.89 -33.21 12.78
N CYS A 114 61.27 -34.35 12.45
CA CYS A 114 60.04 -34.37 11.65
C CYS A 114 58.89 -33.62 12.33
N MET A 115 58.70 -33.77 13.64
CA MET A 115 57.64 -33.06 14.37
C MET A 115 57.84 -31.53 14.36
N GLN A 116 59.08 -31.04 14.52
CA GLN A 116 59.40 -29.61 14.43
C GLN A 116 59.12 -29.06 13.02
N VAL A 117 59.51 -29.81 11.97
CA VAL A 117 59.27 -29.41 10.58
C VAL A 117 57.79 -29.42 10.25
N LEU A 118 57.05 -30.45 10.68
CA LEU A 118 55.61 -30.55 10.48
C LEU A 118 54.85 -29.43 11.19
N PHE A 119 55.21 -29.15 12.45
CA PHE A 119 54.64 -28.03 13.20
C PHE A 119 54.87 -26.70 12.48
N ARG A 120 56.07 -26.50 11.91
CA ARG A 120 56.36 -25.31 11.10
C ARG A 120 55.57 -25.28 9.80
N PHE A 121 55.46 -26.39 9.10
CA PHE A 121 54.64 -26.50 7.89
C PHE A 121 53.19 -26.12 8.18
N ALA A 122 52.61 -26.61 9.28
CA ALA A 122 51.27 -26.25 9.72
C ALA A 122 51.15 -24.74 10.04
N LEU A 123 52.08 -24.18 10.81
CA LEU A 123 52.07 -22.76 11.16
C LEU A 123 52.19 -21.86 9.91
N SER A 124 53.10 -22.17 8.99
CA SER A 124 53.29 -21.45 7.74
C SER A 124 52.04 -21.55 6.85
N ALA A 125 51.36 -22.70 6.82
CA ALA A 125 50.13 -22.87 6.04
C ALA A 125 49.02 -21.96 6.59
N VAL A 126 48.86 -21.89 7.91
CA VAL A 126 47.87 -21.00 8.56
C VAL A 126 48.16 -19.53 8.25
N VAL A 127 49.42 -19.09 8.40
CA VAL A 127 49.82 -17.71 8.11
C VAL A 127 49.64 -17.37 6.63
N SER A 128 50.02 -18.29 5.74
CA SER A 128 49.89 -18.12 4.30
C SER A 128 48.43 -18.02 3.87
N VAL A 129 47.52 -18.84 4.41
CA VAL A 129 46.07 -18.70 4.16
C VAL A 129 45.55 -17.36 4.67
N ALA A 130 45.96 -16.96 5.87
CA ALA A 130 45.52 -15.71 6.49
C ALA A 130 45.89 -14.46 5.67
N ILE A 131 47.02 -14.48 4.96
CA ILE A 131 47.46 -13.40 4.08
C ILE A 131 46.86 -13.53 2.67
N SER A 132 46.75 -14.75 2.14
CA SER A 132 46.30 -14.99 0.77
C SER A 132 44.83 -14.65 0.55
N PHE A 133 43.97 -14.88 1.55
CA PHE A 133 42.54 -14.60 1.44
C PHE A 133 42.21 -13.10 1.24
N PRO A 134 42.65 -12.16 2.12
CA PRO A 134 42.38 -10.74 1.91
C PRO A 134 43.05 -10.19 0.64
N PHE A 135 44.22 -10.72 0.26
CA PHE A 135 44.87 -10.34 -0.99
C PHE A 135 44.05 -10.75 -2.22
N CYS A 136 43.51 -11.97 -2.21
CA CYS A 136 42.63 -12.46 -3.26
C CYS A 136 41.35 -11.62 -3.35
N LEU A 137 40.74 -11.26 -2.20
CA LEU A 137 39.58 -10.37 -2.16
C LEU A 137 39.87 -8.99 -2.79
N ASP A 138 41.01 -8.38 -2.47
CA ASP A 138 41.37 -7.07 -2.99
C ASP A 138 41.61 -7.09 -4.51
N GLN A 139 42.22 -8.17 -5.01
CA GLN A 139 42.42 -8.37 -6.45
C GLN A 139 41.09 -8.48 -7.22
N TYR A 140 40.05 -9.05 -6.61
CA TYR A 140 38.70 -9.12 -7.19
C TYR A 140 37.81 -7.91 -6.85
N ARG A 141 38.29 -6.95 -6.05
CA ARG A 141 37.50 -5.78 -5.62
C ARG A 141 36.81 -5.04 -6.77
N PRO A 142 37.46 -4.75 -7.92
CA PRO A 142 36.78 -4.10 -9.05
C PRO A 142 35.62 -4.93 -9.62
N ALA A 143 35.81 -6.24 -9.76
CA ALA A 143 34.78 -7.15 -10.25
C ALA A 143 33.61 -7.26 -9.27
N ILE A 144 33.91 -7.30 -7.96
CA ILE A 144 32.91 -7.32 -6.89
C ILE A 144 32.10 -6.02 -6.88
N THR A 145 32.77 -4.87 -6.95
CA THR A 145 32.10 -3.56 -6.96
C THR A 145 31.19 -3.42 -8.17
N TYR A 146 31.67 -3.78 -9.37
CA TYR A 146 30.84 -3.77 -10.58
C TYR A 146 29.61 -4.68 -10.43
N ARG A 147 29.83 -5.94 -10.02
CA ARG A 147 28.79 -6.94 -9.79
C ARG A 147 27.72 -6.42 -8.83
N MET A 148 28.15 -5.87 -7.70
CA MET A 148 27.24 -5.38 -6.67
C MET A 148 26.53 -4.10 -7.10
N GLN A 149 27.18 -3.20 -7.83
CA GLN A 149 26.54 -2.02 -8.39
C GLN A 149 25.41 -2.41 -9.34
N THR A 150 25.61 -3.36 -10.25
CA THR A 150 24.56 -3.83 -11.18
C THR A 150 23.37 -4.44 -10.42
N GLU A 151 23.62 -5.32 -9.45
CA GLU A 151 22.55 -5.93 -8.65
C GLU A 151 21.81 -4.90 -7.77
N LEU A 152 22.54 -3.98 -7.15
CA LEU A 152 21.96 -2.93 -6.31
C LEU A 152 21.18 -1.93 -7.15
N GLN A 153 21.65 -1.58 -8.35
CA GLN A 153 20.94 -0.73 -9.31
C GLN A 153 19.61 -1.38 -9.72
N GLY A 154 19.61 -2.67 -10.03
CA GLY A 154 18.37 -3.40 -10.36
C GLY A 154 17.37 -3.42 -9.20
N LYS A 155 17.86 -3.64 -7.96
CA LYS A 155 17.04 -3.55 -6.75
C LYS A 155 16.54 -2.13 -6.49
N LEU A 156 17.38 -1.12 -6.69
CA LEU A 156 17.02 0.28 -6.50
C LEU A 156 15.91 0.69 -7.48
N ASN A 157 16.04 0.30 -8.74
CA ASN A 157 15.04 0.58 -9.77
C ASN A 157 13.69 -0.05 -9.40
N SER A 158 13.66 -1.33 -9.00
CA SER A 158 12.40 -1.98 -8.60
C SER A 158 11.79 -1.39 -7.33
N PHE A 159 12.61 -0.98 -6.36
CA PHE A 159 12.12 -0.27 -5.17
C PHE A 159 11.56 1.11 -5.51
N ARG A 160 12.23 1.88 -6.38
CA ARG A 160 11.76 3.19 -6.86
C ARG A 160 10.48 3.07 -7.67
N GLU A 161 10.33 2.02 -8.47
CA GLU A 161 9.09 1.75 -9.21
C GLU A 161 7.92 1.46 -8.25
N GLN A 162 8.14 0.64 -7.21
CA GLN A 162 7.13 0.39 -6.17
C GLN A 162 6.78 1.66 -5.37
N GLU A 163 7.78 2.47 -5.03
CA GLU A 163 7.59 3.75 -4.35
C GLU A 163 6.74 4.69 -5.21
N ALA A 164 7.11 4.87 -6.47
CA ALA A 164 6.42 5.71 -7.44
C ALA A 164 4.98 5.26 -7.66
N GLY A 165 4.74 3.95 -7.80
CA GLY A 165 3.40 3.39 -7.95
C GLY A 165 2.48 3.72 -6.77
N LYS A 166 2.95 3.52 -5.54
CA LYS A 166 2.15 3.88 -4.35
C LYS A 166 2.00 5.39 -4.15
N ARG A 167 3.01 6.17 -4.54
CA ARG A 167 2.94 7.63 -4.48
C ARG A 167 1.91 8.18 -5.47
N ALA A 168 1.80 7.55 -6.65
CA ALA A 168 0.75 7.85 -7.60
C ALA A 168 -0.63 7.48 -7.05
N GLU A 169 -0.78 6.30 -6.42
CA GLU A 169 -2.04 5.90 -5.76
C GLU A 169 -2.47 6.91 -4.69
N LEU A 170 -1.57 7.28 -3.78
CA LEU A 170 -1.81 8.31 -2.77
C LEU A 170 -2.17 9.68 -3.39
N ALA A 171 -1.53 10.05 -4.49
CA ALA A 171 -1.87 11.29 -5.19
C ALA A 171 -3.30 11.25 -5.77
N THR A 172 -3.70 10.13 -6.38
CA THR A 172 -5.07 9.95 -6.88
C THR A 172 -6.11 9.92 -5.77
N GLU A 173 -5.77 9.36 -4.60
CA GLU A 173 -6.64 9.38 -3.43
C GLU A 173 -6.89 10.82 -2.93
N LEU A 174 -5.83 11.65 -2.89
CA LEU A 174 -5.95 13.05 -2.51
C LEU A 174 -6.81 13.85 -3.50
N GLU A 175 -6.64 13.61 -4.80
CA GLU A 175 -7.44 14.24 -5.85
C GLU A 175 -8.91 13.88 -5.71
N LYS A 176 -9.23 12.59 -5.47
CA LYS A 176 -10.60 12.13 -5.19
C LYS A 176 -11.21 12.80 -3.96
N ILE A 177 -10.48 12.92 -2.85
CA ILE A 177 -10.96 13.60 -1.64
C ILE A 177 -11.35 15.06 -1.96
N ARG A 178 -10.53 15.75 -2.75
CA ARG A 178 -10.78 17.15 -3.15
C ARG A 178 -11.94 17.29 -4.13
N ASP A 179 -12.07 16.36 -5.08
CA ASP A 179 -13.17 16.34 -6.04
C ASP A 179 -14.50 16.03 -5.35
N ASP A 180 -14.51 15.06 -4.43
CA ASP A 180 -15.69 14.69 -3.63
C ASP A 180 -16.12 15.86 -2.72
N GLU A 181 -15.17 16.59 -2.13
CA GLU A 181 -15.44 17.82 -1.38
C GLU A 181 -16.07 18.89 -2.28
N ALA A 182 -15.46 19.17 -3.44
CA ALA A 182 -15.93 20.18 -4.37
C ALA A 182 -17.34 19.84 -4.89
N ALA A 183 -17.59 18.58 -5.22
CA ALA A 183 -18.89 18.08 -5.66
C ALA A 183 -19.94 18.20 -4.55
N SER A 184 -19.61 17.77 -3.33
CA SER A 184 -20.51 17.85 -2.17
C SER A 184 -20.86 19.30 -1.82
N ARG A 185 -19.86 20.20 -1.83
CA ARG A 185 -20.06 21.63 -1.60
C ARG A 185 -20.93 22.26 -2.68
N LYS A 186 -20.72 21.89 -3.96
CA LYS A 186 -21.54 22.38 -5.08
C LYS A 186 -22.98 21.91 -4.96
N GLN A 187 -23.21 20.64 -4.60
CA GLN A 187 -24.54 20.09 -4.39
C GLN A 187 -25.24 20.79 -3.22
N LEU A 188 -24.55 20.98 -2.09
CA LEU A 188 -25.08 21.67 -0.92
C LEU A 188 -25.49 23.11 -1.25
N MET A 189 -24.64 23.84 -1.95
CA MET A 189 -24.92 25.20 -2.42
C MET A 189 -26.12 25.24 -3.37
N ALA A 190 -26.18 24.31 -4.33
CA ALA A 190 -27.27 24.25 -5.29
C ALA A 190 -28.62 23.94 -4.63
N THR A 191 -28.66 23.01 -3.68
CA THR A 191 -29.86 22.70 -2.90
C THR A 191 -30.28 23.92 -2.08
N TYR A 192 -29.34 24.53 -1.34
CA TYR A 192 -29.60 25.73 -0.55
C TYR A 192 -30.17 26.86 -1.41
N THR A 193 -29.54 27.20 -2.54
CA THR A 193 -30.04 28.28 -3.41
C THR A 193 -31.41 27.97 -3.98
N THR A 194 -31.67 26.72 -4.37
CA THR A 194 -32.96 26.33 -4.95
C THR A 194 -34.09 26.42 -3.92
N GLU A 195 -33.87 25.89 -2.71
CA GLU A 195 -34.86 25.94 -1.62
C GLU A 195 -35.07 27.38 -1.13
N HIS A 196 -33.97 28.12 -0.95
CA HIS A 196 -34.00 29.51 -0.52
C HIS A 196 -34.75 30.41 -1.52
N ASP A 197 -34.45 30.31 -2.82
CA ASP A 197 -35.14 31.08 -3.85
C ASP A 197 -36.61 30.67 -3.98
N ALA A 198 -36.93 29.37 -3.81
CA ALA A 198 -38.30 28.89 -3.81
C ALA A 198 -39.12 29.44 -2.63
N PHE A 199 -38.51 29.60 -1.45
CA PHE A 199 -39.16 30.24 -0.30
C PHE A 199 -39.26 31.76 -0.50
N LEU A 200 -38.20 32.44 -0.92
CA LEU A 200 -38.25 33.87 -1.22
C LEU A 200 -39.29 34.20 -2.29
N GLY A 201 -39.46 33.37 -3.32
CA GLY A 201 -40.48 33.55 -4.36
C GLY A 201 -41.93 33.46 -3.85
N GLN A 202 -42.17 32.78 -2.72
CA GLN A 202 -43.49 32.66 -2.11
C GLN A 202 -43.85 33.86 -1.22
N LEU A 203 -42.86 34.57 -0.67
CA LEU A 203 -43.07 35.70 0.24
C LEU A 203 -43.91 36.83 -0.37
N PRO A 204 -43.62 37.37 -1.57
CA PRO A 204 -44.34 38.53 -2.10
C PRO A 204 -45.83 38.27 -2.26
N ALA A 205 -46.23 37.07 -2.70
CA ALA A 205 -47.63 36.71 -2.86
C ALA A 205 -48.37 36.64 -1.52
N LEU A 206 -47.69 36.19 -0.47
CA LEU A 206 -48.23 36.13 0.88
C LEU A 206 -48.26 37.50 1.56
N GLU A 207 -47.24 38.34 1.35
CA GLU A 207 -47.12 39.68 1.95
C GLU A 207 -48.06 40.71 1.32
N THR A 208 -48.16 40.71 -0.01
CA THR A 208 -49.02 41.66 -0.76
C THR A 208 -50.51 41.29 -0.71
N ALA A 209 -50.85 40.05 -0.33
CA ALA A 209 -52.21 39.63 -0.03
C ALA A 209 -52.69 40.24 1.29
N ILE A 210 -52.92 41.56 1.30
CA ILE A 210 -53.61 42.24 2.37
C ILE A 210 -55.09 41.83 2.28
N LEU A 211 -55.48 40.84 3.08
CA LEU A 211 -56.89 40.58 3.37
C LEU A 211 -57.27 41.47 4.55
N ASN A 212 -57.80 42.66 4.28
CA ASN A 212 -58.66 43.31 5.26
C ASN A 212 -59.98 42.50 5.27
N PRO A 213 -60.40 41.90 6.40
CA PRO A 213 -61.62 41.09 6.46
C PRO A 213 -62.88 41.85 5.98
N GLU A 214 -62.93 43.16 6.22
CA GLU A 214 -64.04 44.01 5.76
C GLU A 214 -63.99 44.21 4.25
N GLU A 215 -62.82 44.53 3.69
CA GLU A 215 -62.65 44.72 2.24
C GLU A 215 -62.87 43.41 1.45
N TYR A 216 -62.48 42.27 2.03
CA TYR A 216 -62.78 40.94 1.49
C TYR A 216 -64.29 40.70 1.46
N ALA A 217 -64.99 40.97 2.57
CA ALA A 217 -66.43 40.81 2.65
C ALA A 217 -67.16 41.72 1.66
N ASP A 218 -66.70 42.96 1.49
CA ASP A 218 -67.28 43.92 0.55
C ASP A 218 -67.06 43.48 -0.91
N LYS A 219 -65.83 43.09 -1.29
CA LYS A 219 -65.54 42.54 -2.62
C LYS A 219 -66.36 41.29 -2.92
N ARG A 220 -66.47 40.38 -1.95
CA ARG A 220 -67.22 39.14 -2.13
C ARG A 220 -68.73 39.38 -2.24
N THR A 221 -69.26 40.33 -1.47
CA THR A 221 -70.66 40.77 -1.57
C THR A 221 -70.93 41.40 -2.94
N GLU A 222 -70.01 42.22 -3.44
CA GLU A 222 -70.11 42.84 -4.76
C GLU A 222 -69.99 41.83 -5.91
N ASP A 223 -69.13 40.82 -5.78
CA ASP A 223 -69.06 39.72 -6.75
C ASP A 223 -70.35 38.89 -6.80
N GLU A 224 -70.94 38.56 -5.64
CA GLU A 224 -72.24 37.87 -5.60
C GLU A 224 -73.38 38.78 -6.12
N ARG A 225 -73.30 40.10 -5.89
CA ARG A 225 -74.24 41.07 -6.48
C ARG A 225 -74.11 41.14 -7.99
N ARG A 226 -72.89 41.15 -8.51
CA ARG A 226 -72.58 41.12 -9.95
C ARG A 226 -73.12 39.85 -10.58
N ARG A 227 -72.86 38.70 -9.94
CA ARG A 227 -73.38 37.39 -10.35
C ARG A 227 -74.91 37.36 -10.37
N ALA A 228 -75.56 37.98 -9.39
CA ALA A 228 -77.02 38.09 -9.37
C ALA A 228 -77.61 39.02 -10.44
N GLY A 229 -76.78 39.88 -11.06
CA GLY A 229 -77.14 40.75 -12.17
C GLY A 229 -76.96 40.12 -13.55
N GLU A 230 -76.33 38.94 -13.65
CA GLU A 230 -76.13 38.24 -14.92
C GLU A 230 -77.46 37.73 -15.49
N PRO A 231 -77.67 37.79 -16.83
CA PRO A 231 -78.93 37.37 -17.47
C PRO A 231 -79.32 35.91 -17.19
N ASP A 232 -78.32 35.06 -17.00
CA ASP A 232 -78.48 33.62 -16.81
C ASP A 232 -78.62 33.24 -15.32
N PHE A 233 -78.55 34.21 -14.40
CA PHE A 233 -78.65 33.93 -12.98
C PHE A 233 -80.07 33.56 -12.57
N VAL A 234 -80.21 32.35 -12.05
CA VAL A 234 -81.47 31.85 -11.48
C VAL A 234 -81.32 31.77 -9.97
N ALA A 235 -82.01 32.66 -9.26
CA ALA A 235 -82.08 32.62 -7.80
C ALA A 235 -82.72 31.29 -7.33
N PRO A 236 -82.33 30.77 -6.15
CA PRO A 236 -82.96 29.60 -5.55
C PRO A 236 -84.48 29.76 -5.49
N ALA A 237 -85.23 28.84 -6.10
CA ALA A 237 -86.68 28.96 -6.22
C ALA A 237 -87.36 28.89 -4.84
N SER A 238 -88.13 29.92 -4.51
CA SER A 238 -89.01 29.94 -3.34
C SER A 238 -90.14 28.90 -3.47
N GLY A 239 -90.85 28.66 -2.37
CA GLY A 239 -92.03 27.78 -2.38
C GLY A 239 -93.10 28.25 -3.37
N GLU A 240 -93.28 29.57 -3.51
CA GLU A 240 -94.23 30.18 -4.45
C GLU A 240 -93.82 29.95 -5.91
N THR A 241 -92.56 30.21 -6.26
CA THR A 241 -92.04 29.96 -7.62
C THR A 241 -92.14 28.50 -8.02
N ARG A 242 -91.90 27.56 -7.09
CA ARG A 242 -92.08 26.12 -7.34
C ARG A 242 -93.53 25.75 -7.62
N ASN A 243 -94.49 26.37 -6.93
CA ASN A 243 -95.92 26.14 -7.16
C ASN A 243 -96.35 26.65 -8.55
N VAL A 244 -95.88 27.84 -8.96
CA VAL A 244 -96.15 28.39 -10.29
C VAL A 244 -95.58 27.50 -11.39
N LEU A 245 -94.32 27.05 -11.25
CA LEU A 245 -93.71 26.08 -12.17
C LEU A 245 -94.53 24.80 -12.32
N ALA A 246 -94.98 24.22 -11.21
CA ALA A 246 -95.83 23.02 -11.22
C ALA A 246 -97.17 23.27 -11.94
N SER A 247 -97.78 24.45 -11.76
CA SER A 247 -99.03 24.80 -12.44
C SER A 247 -98.88 24.97 -13.95
N ILE A 248 -97.78 25.58 -14.41
CA ILE A 248 -97.45 25.73 -15.84
C ILE A 248 -97.20 24.37 -16.46
N GLU A 249 -96.49 23.47 -15.78
CA GLU A 249 -96.23 22.11 -16.26
C GLU A 249 -97.54 21.33 -16.47
N ALA A 250 -98.46 21.40 -15.50
CA ALA A 250 -99.78 20.81 -15.63
C ALA A 250 -100.60 21.42 -16.78
N GLN A 251 -100.53 22.74 -16.98
CA GLN A 251 -101.18 23.41 -18.11
C GLN A 251 -100.58 22.98 -19.46
N LYS A 252 -99.25 22.83 -19.57
CA LYS A 252 -98.59 22.31 -20.78
C LYS A 252 -99.04 20.89 -21.09
N GLU A 253 -99.18 20.03 -20.08
CA GLU A 253 -99.66 18.66 -20.26
C GLU A 253 -101.11 18.62 -20.78
N THR A 254 -101.99 19.47 -20.22
CA THR A 254 -103.38 19.56 -20.69
C THR A 254 -103.49 20.14 -22.11
N LEU A 255 -102.64 21.10 -22.45
CA LEU A 255 -102.53 21.66 -23.81
C LEU A 255 -102.06 20.60 -24.81
N ALA A 256 -101.04 19.81 -24.45
CA ALA A 256 -100.56 18.71 -25.30
C ALA A 256 -101.68 17.70 -25.58
N LYS A 257 -102.43 17.28 -24.56
CA LYS A 257 -103.58 16.35 -24.71
C LYS A 257 -104.68 16.93 -25.60
N THR A 258 -104.97 18.22 -25.48
CA THR A 258 -106.00 18.90 -26.27
C THR A 258 -105.57 19.05 -27.73
N LYS A 259 -104.29 19.36 -27.95
CA LYS A 259 -103.68 19.43 -29.29
C LYS A 259 -103.73 18.08 -30.02
N THR A 260 -103.36 16.99 -29.36
CA THR A 260 -103.45 15.64 -29.96
C THR A 260 -104.90 15.30 -30.33
N LYS A 261 -105.87 15.59 -29.45
CA LYS A 261 -107.30 15.37 -29.76
C LYS A 261 -107.78 16.22 -30.94
N LEU A 262 -107.27 17.44 -31.09
CA LEU A 262 -107.60 18.30 -32.22
C LEU A 262 -107.07 17.70 -33.53
N GLU A 263 -105.80 17.28 -33.55
CA GLU A 263 -105.16 16.63 -34.70
C GLU A 263 -105.92 15.35 -35.12
N ASP A 264 -106.24 14.47 -34.18
CA ASP A 264 -107.03 13.25 -34.43
C ASP A 264 -108.40 13.54 -35.08
N ARG A 265 -109.07 14.61 -34.61
CA ARG A 265 -110.38 15.01 -35.14
C ARG A 265 -110.30 15.72 -36.48
N GLN A 266 -109.22 16.47 -36.74
CA GLN A 266 -108.97 17.08 -38.04
C GLN A 266 -108.72 16.00 -39.10
N ASP A 267 -107.95 14.96 -38.75
CA ASP A 267 -107.73 13.81 -39.63
C ASP A 267 -109.03 13.06 -39.91
N LEU A 268 -109.87 12.83 -38.90
CA LEU A 268 -111.17 12.20 -39.10
C LEU A 268 -112.09 13.05 -39.99
N HIS A 269 -112.10 14.37 -39.82
CA HIS A 269 -112.84 15.30 -40.68
C HIS A 269 -112.39 15.17 -42.15
N ASN A 270 -111.08 15.23 -42.40
CA ASN A 270 -110.52 15.10 -43.75
C ASN A 270 -110.90 13.76 -44.41
N ARG A 271 -110.80 12.66 -43.67
CA ARG A 271 -111.20 11.32 -44.15
C ARG A 271 -112.71 11.23 -44.43
N LEU A 272 -113.55 11.83 -43.58
CA LEU A 272 -115.00 11.86 -43.79
C LEU A 272 -115.38 12.70 -45.01
N VAL A 273 -114.78 13.87 -45.20
CA VAL A 273 -115.00 14.72 -46.37
C VAL A 273 -114.61 13.98 -47.66
N GLU A 274 -113.45 13.32 -47.66
CA GLU A 274 -113.01 12.51 -48.79
C GLU A 274 -113.94 11.32 -49.05
N ALA A 275 -114.38 10.62 -47.99
CA ALA A 275 -115.31 9.51 -48.11
C ALA A 275 -116.69 9.94 -48.63
N ILE A 276 -117.21 11.10 -48.19
CA ILE A 276 -118.46 11.68 -48.71
C ILE A 276 -118.33 11.98 -50.21
N ALA A 277 -117.21 12.57 -50.63
CA ALA A 277 -116.94 12.86 -52.04
C ALA A 277 -116.87 11.57 -52.88
N ARG A 278 -116.13 10.55 -52.40
CA ARG A 278 -116.01 9.25 -53.08
C ARG A 278 -117.34 8.49 -53.17
N GLU A 279 -118.13 8.47 -52.10
CA GLU A 279 -119.48 7.85 -52.08
C GLU A 279 -120.43 8.51 -53.07
N SER A 280 -120.38 9.84 -53.21
CA SER A 280 -121.22 10.57 -54.18
C SER A 280 -120.93 10.15 -55.63
N ASN A 281 -119.68 9.79 -55.91
CA ASN A 281 -119.20 9.29 -57.20
C ASN A 281 -119.37 7.77 -57.39
N GLY A 282 -119.92 7.05 -56.41
CA GLY A 282 -120.14 5.60 -56.47
C GLY A 282 -118.87 4.74 -56.28
N GLN A 283 -117.80 5.32 -55.74
CA GLN A 283 -116.54 4.63 -55.45
C GLN A 283 -116.50 4.12 -54.00
N PRO A 284 -115.83 2.98 -53.72
CA PRO A 284 -115.62 2.50 -52.35
C PRO A 284 -114.88 3.53 -51.47
N ASN A 285 -115.22 3.58 -50.18
CA ASN A 285 -114.57 4.46 -49.19
C ASN A 285 -114.19 3.71 -47.89
N GLU A 286 -113.42 4.37 -47.02
CA GLU A 286 -112.88 3.82 -45.77
C GLU A 286 -113.97 3.35 -44.80
N PHE A 287 -115.13 4.02 -44.75
CA PHE A 287 -116.22 3.70 -43.83
C PHE A 287 -117.21 2.67 -44.39
N TYR A 288 -117.32 2.59 -45.72
CA TYR A 288 -118.20 1.69 -46.48
C TYR A 288 -117.45 1.13 -47.71
N PRO A 289 -116.88 -0.09 -47.60
CA PRO A 289 -116.06 -0.68 -48.67
C PRO A 289 -116.86 -1.24 -49.86
N GLU A 290 -118.19 -1.36 -49.75
CA GLU A 290 -119.04 -2.01 -50.74
C GLU A 290 -119.42 -1.07 -51.91
N PRO A 291 -119.24 -1.48 -53.18
CA PRO A 291 -119.58 -0.65 -54.34
C PRO A 291 -121.09 -0.47 -54.52
N LYS A 292 -121.52 0.77 -54.87
CA LYS A 292 -122.93 1.18 -54.99
C LYS A 292 -123.14 2.07 -56.23
N LYS A 293 -124.37 2.08 -56.78
CA LYS A 293 -124.80 3.07 -57.79
C LYS A 293 -124.79 4.50 -57.22
N SER A 294 -124.29 5.45 -58.03
CA SER A 294 -124.17 6.87 -57.71
C SER A 294 -125.51 7.48 -57.27
N GLY A 295 -125.49 8.26 -56.17
CA GLY A 295 -126.66 8.95 -55.61
C GLY A 295 -126.67 9.07 -54.08
N SER A 296 -127.28 10.15 -53.57
CA SER A 296 -127.37 10.44 -52.12
C SER A 296 -128.33 9.47 -51.43
N GLY A 297 -127.78 8.58 -50.60
CA GLY A 297 -128.55 7.61 -49.80
C GLY A 297 -128.31 7.75 -48.30
N PRO A 298 -128.89 6.84 -47.48
CA PRO A 298 -128.77 6.88 -46.02
C PRO A 298 -127.32 6.90 -45.51
N ARG A 299 -126.39 6.18 -46.16
CA ARG A 299 -124.95 6.14 -45.82
C ARG A 299 -124.26 7.51 -45.96
N SER A 300 -124.55 8.25 -47.03
CA SER A 300 -124.03 9.61 -47.26
C SER A 300 -124.57 10.60 -46.22
N LYS A 301 -125.84 10.49 -45.85
CA LYS A 301 -126.44 11.33 -44.79
C LYS A 301 -125.86 11.03 -43.40
N ASP A 302 -125.55 9.78 -43.10
CA ASP A 302 -124.89 9.38 -41.85
C ASP A 302 -123.46 9.97 -41.77
N MET A 303 -122.66 9.86 -42.85
CA MET A 303 -121.33 10.48 -42.89
C MET A 303 -121.38 12.00 -42.78
N MET A 304 -122.34 12.67 -43.45
CA MET A 304 -122.53 14.12 -43.30
C MET A 304 -122.97 14.53 -41.89
N ALA A 305 -123.78 13.71 -41.22
CA ALA A 305 -124.17 13.95 -39.83
C ALA A 305 -122.98 13.79 -38.88
N ARG A 306 -122.13 12.76 -39.09
CA ARG A 306 -120.87 12.56 -38.38
C ARG A 306 -119.90 13.70 -38.63
N ASP A 307 -119.74 14.14 -39.88
CA ASP A 307 -118.89 15.26 -40.26
C ASP A 307 -119.31 16.56 -39.58
N LYS A 308 -120.61 16.85 -39.55
CA LYS A 308 -121.15 18.02 -38.83
C LYS A 308 -120.88 17.95 -37.33
N ALA A 309 -120.97 16.76 -36.73
CA ALA A 309 -120.64 16.55 -35.33
C ALA A 309 -119.14 16.74 -35.06
N VAL A 310 -118.26 16.21 -35.91
CA VAL A 310 -116.81 16.39 -35.83
C VAL A 310 -116.43 17.87 -36.01
N ASN A 311 -117.03 18.58 -36.96
CA ASN A 311 -116.81 20.01 -37.17
C ASN A 311 -117.23 20.88 -35.96
N ALA A 312 -118.33 20.51 -35.27
CA ALA A 312 -118.73 21.18 -34.04
C ALA A 312 -117.73 20.91 -32.89
N GLU A 313 -117.15 19.71 -32.84
CA GLU A 313 -116.13 19.32 -31.87
C GLU A 313 -114.78 20.00 -32.14
N LEU A 314 -114.38 20.14 -33.41
CA LEU A 314 -113.19 20.89 -33.83
C LEU A 314 -113.24 22.33 -33.36
N ARG A 315 -114.36 23.04 -33.56
CA ARG A 315 -114.51 24.42 -33.09
C ARG A 315 -114.42 24.53 -31.56
N ARG A 316 -114.94 23.53 -30.82
CA ARG A 316 -114.82 23.48 -29.36
C ARG A 316 -113.37 23.27 -28.94
N LEU A 317 -112.66 22.33 -29.55
CA LEU A 317 -111.25 22.04 -29.25
C LEU A 317 -110.34 23.22 -29.60
N ASP A 318 -110.60 23.92 -30.70
CA ASP A 318 -109.84 25.11 -31.12
C ASP A 318 -110.06 26.29 -30.14
N SER A 319 -111.30 26.50 -29.69
CA SER A 319 -111.59 27.48 -28.64
C SER A 319 -110.94 27.12 -27.30
N ALA A 320 -110.90 25.82 -26.95
CA ALA A 320 -110.24 25.35 -25.74
C ALA A 320 -108.72 25.50 -25.81
N LEU A 321 -108.11 25.27 -26.99
CA LEU A 321 -106.69 25.44 -27.23
C LEU A 321 -106.27 26.91 -27.08
N THR A 322 -107.07 27.84 -27.61
CA THR A 322 -106.83 29.28 -27.49
C THR A 322 -106.85 29.73 -26.03
N LEU A 323 -107.85 29.29 -25.25
CA LEU A 323 -107.94 29.59 -23.82
C LEU A 323 -106.79 28.98 -23.00
N GLN A 324 -106.37 27.76 -23.33
CA GLN A 324 -105.22 27.12 -22.67
C GLN A 324 -103.91 27.85 -23.00
N HIS A 325 -103.75 28.35 -24.23
CA HIS A 325 -102.58 29.13 -24.64
C HIS A 325 -102.51 30.48 -23.91
N GLU A 326 -103.65 31.19 -23.77
CA GLU A 326 -103.74 32.40 -22.95
C GLU A 326 -103.46 32.12 -21.45
N GLY A 327 -103.90 30.95 -20.96
CA GLY A 327 -103.59 30.45 -19.62
C GLY A 327 -102.09 30.29 -19.38
N LEU A 328 -101.36 29.69 -20.35
CA LEU A 328 -99.90 29.55 -20.28
C LEU A 328 -99.17 30.89 -20.31
N LEU A 329 -99.58 31.83 -21.17
CA LEU A 329 -99.00 33.18 -21.21
C LEU A 329 -99.19 33.92 -19.88
N THR A 330 -100.31 33.67 -19.20
CA THR A 330 -100.56 34.21 -17.86
C THR A 330 -99.67 33.55 -16.82
N GLY A 331 -99.49 32.23 -16.89
CA GLY A 331 -98.55 31.48 -16.07
C GLY A 331 -97.10 31.96 -16.25
N ASP A 332 -96.65 32.17 -17.48
CA ASP A 332 -95.30 32.67 -17.79
C ASP A 332 -95.06 34.09 -17.22
N LYS A 333 -96.07 34.96 -17.26
CA LYS A 333 -96.01 36.28 -16.59
C LYS A 333 -95.91 36.15 -15.06
N GLN A 334 -96.69 35.24 -14.47
CA GLN A 334 -96.62 34.95 -13.04
C GLN A 334 -95.25 34.39 -12.65
N LEU A 335 -94.68 33.49 -13.45
CA LEU A 335 -93.34 32.94 -13.25
C LEU A 335 -92.27 34.04 -13.34
N ALA A 336 -92.35 34.93 -14.32
CA ALA A 336 -91.44 36.07 -14.43
C ALA A 336 -91.49 36.97 -13.19
N SER A 337 -92.70 37.24 -12.66
CA SER A 337 -92.88 38.04 -11.44
C SER A 337 -92.35 37.34 -10.18
N ALA A 338 -92.58 36.03 -10.04
CA ALA A 338 -92.09 35.23 -8.93
C ALA A 338 -90.55 35.10 -8.95
N ARG A 339 -89.96 34.94 -10.15
CA ARG A 339 -88.50 34.93 -10.34
C ARG A 339 -87.86 36.28 -10.03
N LEU A 340 -88.54 37.37 -10.36
CA LEU A 340 -88.09 38.71 -9.99
C LEU A 340 -88.11 38.90 -8.46
N ALA A 341 -89.15 38.41 -7.78
CA ALA A 341 -89.26 38.42 -6.33
C ALA A 341 -88.15 37.56 -5.66
N ASP A 342 -87.90 36.35 -6.15
CA ASP A 342 -86.81 35.49 -5.66
C ASP A 342 -85.44 36.15 -5.81
N ARG A 343 -85.20 36.85 -6.93
CA ARG A 343 -83.96 37.59 -7.18
C ARG A 343 -83.79 38.75 -6.20
N ASN A 344 -84.86 39.52 -5.96
CA ASN A 344 -84.82 40.63 -5.00
C ASN A 344 -84.60 40.12 -3.56
N ALA A 345 -85.29 39.05 -3.17
CA ALA A 345 -85.10 38.42 -1.85
C ALA A 345 -83.67 37.87 -1.67
N TYR A 346 -83.07 37.32 -2.72
CA TYR A 346 -81.66 36.90 -2.71
C TYR A 346 -80.72 38.09 -2.50
N LEU A 347 -80.97 39.22 -3.19
CA LEU A 347 -80.19 40.46 -3.03
C LEU A 347 -80.33 41.07 -1.63
N ASP A 348 -81.53 41.10 -1.06
CA ASP A 348 -81.77 41.60 0.30
C ASP A 348 -81.09 40.71 1.36
N ALA A 349 -81.07 39.39 1.13
CA ALA A 349 -80.39 38.43 2.00
C ALA A 349 -78.86 38.52 1.95
N LEU A 350 -78.26 39.17 0.93
CA LEU A 350 -76.80 39.38 0.88
C LEU A 350 -76.32 40.25 2.04
N VAL A 351 -77.12 41.21 2.50
CA VAL A 351 -76.78 42.08 3.65
C VAL A 351 -76.58 41.25 4.91
N GLY A 352 -77.43 40.25 5.15
CA GLY A 352 -77.30 39.33 6.29
C GLY A 352 -76.17 38.29 6.14
N LYS A 353 -75.65 38.07 4.93
CA LYS A 353 -74.51 37.16 4.66
C LYS A 353 -73.15 37.85 4.82
N ARG A 354 -73.11 39.18 4.87
CA ARG A 354 -71.87 39.96 5.01
C ARG A 354 -71.06 39.55 6.25
N ASP A 355 -71.72 39.33 7.39
CA ASP A 355 -71.04 38.93 8.62
C ASP A 355 -70.39 37.55 8.50
N ALA A 356 -71.01 36.61 7.78
CA ALA A 356 -70.42 35.32 7.48
C ALA A 356 -69.19 35.44 6.55
N PHE A 357 -69.21 36.38 5.60
CA PHE A 357 -68.04 36.67 4.76
C PHE A 357 -66.90 37.33 5.54
N ILE A 358 -67.19 38.12 6.57
CA ILE A 358 -66.17 38.70 7.48
C ILE A 358 -65.46 37.58 8.24
N GLU A 359 -66.18 36.62 8.82
CA GLU A 359 -65.57 35.48 9.52
C GLU A 359 -64.74 34.60 8.56
N GLU A 360 -65.21 34.36 7.34
CA GLU A 360 -64.42 33.67 6.31
C GLU A 360 -63.13 34.44 5.98
N GLY A 361 -63.20 35.78 5.89
CA GLY A 361 -62.05 36.65 5.68
C GLY A 361 -61.04 36.57 6.81
N ARG A 362 -61.49 36.58 8.08
CA ARG A 362 -60.63 36.42 9.26
C ARG A 362 -59.91 35.07 9.28
N GLU A 363 -60.60 33.99 8.93
CA GLU A 363 -60.01 32.66 8.86
C GLU A 363 -58.92 32.58 7.78
N LYS A 364 -59.19 33.13 6.60
CA LYS A 364 -58.18 33.23 5.52
C LYS A 364 -56.98 34.08 5.92
N GLU A 365 -57.20 35.19 6.64
CA GLU A 365 -56.12 36.03 7.16
C GLU A 365 -55.28 35.29 8.21
N ARG A 366 -55.90 34.51 9.10
CA ARG A 366 -55.21 33.68 10.08
C ARG A 366 -54.31 32.64 9.41
N VAL A 367 -54.85 31.88 8.46
CA VAL A 367 -54.10 30.86 7.70
C VAL A 367 -52.94 31.50 6.93
N ARG A 368 -53.14 32.70 6.36
CA ARG A 368 -52.07 33.46 5.69
C ARG A 368 -50.94 33.82 6.66
N LYS A 369 -51.28 34.37 7.83
CA LYS A 369 -50.30 34.76 8.86
C LYS A 369 -49.52 33.56 9.39
N GLU A 370 -50.20 32.44 9.64
CA GLU A 370 -49.54 31.19 10.05
C GLU A 370 -48.59 30.66 8.98
N ARG A 371 -49.02 30.67 7.70
CA ARG A 371 -48.16 30.27 6.59
C ARG A 371 -46.96 31.20 6.41
N LEU A 372 -47.15 32.51 6.54
CA LEU A 372 -46.08 33.50 6.48
C LEU A 372 -45.06 33.30 7.61
N ALA A 373 -45.52 33.12 8.85
CA ALA A 373 -44.66 32.89 10.00
C ALA A 373 -43.87 31.57 9.86
N LYS A 374 -44.52 30.51 9.37
CA LYS A 374 -43.85 29.25 9.07
C LYS A 374 -42.76 29.44 8.01
N LEU A 375 -43.08 30.11 6.91
CA LEU A 375 -42.15 30.32 5.80
C LEU A 375 -40.94 31.17 6.21
N GLN A 376 -41.15 32.19 7.03
CA GLN A 376 -40.07 32.98 7.64
C GLN A 376 -39.19 32.15 8.58
N ALA A 377 -39.80 31.26 9.38
CA ALA A 377 -39.05 30.35 10.24
C ALA A 377 -38.22 29.33 9.43
N ASP A 378 -38.79 28.78 8.35
CA ASP A 378 -38.11 27.84 7.46
C ASP A 378 -36.91 28.51 6.75
N ILE A 379 -37.03 29.78 6.32
CA ILE A 379 -35.90 30.56 5.78
C ILE A 379 -34.79 30.77 6.82
N ALA A 380 -35.15 31.20 8.04
CA ALA A 380 -34.18 31.40 9.11
C ALA A 380 -33.47 30.10 9.52
N ALA A 381 -34.20 28.97 9.50
CA ALA A 381 -33.62 27.65 9.72
C ALA A 381 -32.61 27.29 8.62
N LEU A 382 -32.96 27.49 7.34
CA LEU A 382 -32.04 27.27 6.22
C LEU A 382 -30.76 28.12 6.29
N GLU A 383 -30.89 29.42 6.61
CA GLU A 383 -29.76 30.34 6.74
C GLU A 383 -28.81 29.95 7.88
N THR A 384 -29.31 29.30 8.93
CA THR A 384 -28.51 28.84 10.07
C THR A 384 -27.94 27.43 9.86
N GLU A 385 -28.67 26.52 9.22
CA GLU A 385 -28.23 25.14 9.00
C GLU A 385 -27.17 25.01 7.89
N HIS A 386 -27.31 25.76 6.80
CA HIS A 386 -26.37 25.71 5.68
C HIS A 386 -24.90 25.97 6.07
N PRO A 387 -24.53 27.02 6.82
CA PRO A 387 -23.15 27.22 7.26
C PRO A 387 -22.67 26.13 8.24
N LEU A 388 -23.57 25.54 9.04
CA LEU A 388 -23.24 24.40 9.90
C LEU A 388 -22.92 23.14 9.09
N GLN A 389 -23.65 22.91 8.01
CA GLN A 389 -23.37 21.79 7.10
C GLN A 389 -22.04 21.97 6.35
N LEU A 390 -21.72 23.20 5.91
CA LEU A 390 -20.42 23.52 5.31
C LEU A 390 -19.25 23.33 6.28
N THR A 391 -19.39 23.77 7.53
CA THR A 391 -18.34 23.59 8.54
C THR A 391 -18.14 22.12 8.90
N ARG A 392 -19.22 21.32 8.98
CA ARG A 392 -19.13 19.87 9.14
C ARG A 392 -18.40 19.22 7.96
N LEU A 393 -18.75 19.58 6.73
CA LEU A 393 -18.06 19.08 5.52
C LEU A 393 -16.56 19.41 5.58
N ALA A 394 -16.20 20.66 5.86
CA ALA A 394 -14.81 21.10 5.98
C ALA A 394 -14.05 20.36 7.11
N SER A 395 -14.73 20.05 8.21
CA SER A 395 -14.12 19.28 9.31
C SER A 395 -13.86 17.82 8.94
N GLN A 396 -14.75 17.21 8.15
CA GLN A 396 -14.59 15.84 7.65
C GLN A 396 -13.45 15.76 6.64
N THR A 397 -13.36 16.72 5.71
CA THR A 397 -12.29 16.77 4.71
C THR A 397 -10.93 17.00 5.38
N ALA A 398 -10.85 17.91 6.36
CA ALA A 398 -9.63 18.10 7.15
C ALA A 398 -9.19 16.80 7.88
N ALA A 399 -10.12 16.01 8.42
CA ALA A 399 -9.80 14.73 9.06
C ALA A 399 -9.25 13.69 8.06
N LEU A 400 -9.82 13.66 6.84
CA LEU A 400 -9.33 12.80 5.76
C LEU A 400 -7.94 13.25 5.27
N GLU A 401 -7.70 14.54 5.11
CA GLU A 401 -6.38 15.09 4.75
C GLU A 401 -5.31 14.80 5.81
N VAL A 402 -5.65 14.87 7.10
CA VAL A 402 -4.73 14.47 8.17
C VAL A 402 -4.38 12.98 8.08
N THR A 403 -5.38 12.13 7.78
CA THR A 403 -5.17 10.69 7.59
C THR A 403 -4.29 10.41 6.38
N HIS A 404 -4.53 11.12 5.26
CA HIS A 404 -3.71 11.06 4.05
C HIS A 404 -2.26 11.50 4.31
N ALA A 405 -2.06 12.59 5.05
CA ALA A 405 -0.74 13.08 5.44
C ALA A 405 0.01 12.06 6.31
N SER A 406 -0.70 11.38 7.22
CA SER A 406 -0.15 10.27 8.01
C SER A 406 0.26 9.08 7.15
N ASN A 407 -0.57 8.70 6.17
CA ASN A 407 -0.26 7.64 5.22
C ASN A 407 0.95 7.99 4.34
N THR A 408 1.07 9.25 3.92
CA THR A 408 2.23 9.75 3.17
C THR A 408 3.51 9.66 4.00
N LYS A 409 3.48 10.05 5.29
CA LYS A 409 4.64 9.88 6.18
C LYS A 409 5.03 8.41 6.37
N ARG A 410 4.05 7.53 6.56
CA ARG A 410 4.32 6.08 6.66
C ARG A 410 4.90 5.50 5.37
N HIS A 411 4.48 6.03 4.22
CA HIS A 411 5.06 5.67 2.92
C HIS A 411 6.53 6.12 2.87
N ASP A 412 6.82 7.38 3.17
CA ASP A 412 8.20 7.89 3.21
C ASP A 412 9.09 7.06 4.16
N GLU A 413 8.62 6.79 5.39
CA GLU A 413 9.34 5.96 6.37
C GLU A 413 9.61 4.53 5.89
N ARG A 414 8.72 3.98 5.05
CA ARG A 414 8.88 2.63 4.50
C ARG A 414 9.88 2.57 3.36
N TYR A 415 9.92 3.59 2.49
CA TYR A 415 10.68 3.55 1.23
C TYR A 415 12.02 4.31 1.29
N LEU A 416 12.09 5.47 1.94
CA LEU A 416 13.33 6.28 1.99
C LEU A 416 14.52 5.55 2.64
N PRO A 417 14.37 4.94 3.85
CA PRO A 417 15.53 4.35 4.53
C PRO A 417 16.15 3.16 3.76
N PRO A 418 15.38 2.23 3.17
CA PRO A 418 15.92 1.21 2.27
C PRO A 418 16.66 1.80 1.06
N ILE A 419 16.08 2.81 0.40
CA ILE A 419 16.69 3.47 -0.77
C ILE A 419 18.03 4.09 -0.40
N GLN A 420 18.07 4.88 0.68
CA GLN A 420 19.31 5.49 1.18
C GLN A 420 20.35 4.44 1.60
N ARG A 421 19.93 3.29 2.12
CA ARG A 421 20.87 2.18 2.40
C ARG A 421 21.46 1.60 1.13
N ILE A 422 20.67 1.40 0.08
CA ILE A 422 21.13 0.87 -1.21
C ILE A 422 22.08 1.87 -1.88
N GLU A 423 21.74 3.16 -1.90
CA GLU A 423 22.58 4.22 -2.46
C GLU A 423 23.92 4.35 -1.72
N ARG A 424 23.91 4.28 -0.38
CA ARG A 424 25.16 4.26 0.41
C ARG A 424 26.07 3.09 0.04
N LYS A 425 25.50 1.90 -0.19
CA LYS A 425 26.26 0.72 -0.61
C LYS A 425 26.82 0.87 -2.02
N MET A 426 26.06 1.49 -2.94
CA MET A 426 26.54 1.78 -4.29
C MET A 426 27.73 2.76 -4.31
N ASN A 427 27.78 3.69 -3.34
CA ASN A 427 28.87 4.65 -3.17
C ASN A 427 30.16 4.04 -2.58
N GLY A 428 30.25 2.71 -2.47
CA GLY A 428 31.49 2.01 -2.13
C GLY A 428 31.70 1.73 -0.65
N VAL A 429 30.71 1.98 0.20
CA VAL A 429 30.74 1.59 1.61
C VAL A 429 30.22 0.16 1.73
N LEU A 430 31.07 -0.81 1.42
CA LEU A 430 30.77 -2.23 1.61
C LEU A 430 31.40 -2.75 2.90
N ASP A 431 30.66 -3.58 3.62
CA ASP A 431 31.21 -4.30 4.76
C ASP A 431 32.10 -5.46 4.29
N PRO A 432 33.14 -5.88 5.05
CA PRO A 432 34.01 -6.99 4.66
C PRO A 432 33.27 -8.32 4.40
N MET A 433 32.15 -8.53 5.11
CA MET A 433 31.26 -9.67 4.86
C MET A 433 30.56 -9.55 3.50
N GLU A 434 30.13 -8.36 3.12
CA GLU A 434 29.49 -8.11 1.82
C GLU A 434 30.48 -8.27 0.68
N GLU A 435 31.73 -7.87 0.85
CA GLU A 435 32.81 -8.13 -0.12
C GLU A 435 33.04 -9.64 -0.31
N THR A 436 32.99 -10.42 0.77
CA THR A 436 33.11 -11.89 0.71
C THR A 436 31.93 -12.53 -0.02
N ILE A 437 30.70 -12.08 0.28
CA ILE A 437 29.49 -12.52 -0.43
C ILE A 437 29.54 -12.09 -1.90
N GLY A 438 30.07 -10.90 -2.17
CA GLY A 438 30.29 -10.37 -3.50
C GLY A 438 31.26 -11.23 -4.30
N LEU A 439 32.38 -11.64 -3.69
CA LEU A 439 33.32 -12.58 -4.30
C LEU A 439 32.65 -13.91 -4.64
N TYR A 440 31.87 -14.47 -3.71
CA TYR A 440 31.09 -15.68 -3.96
C TYR A 440 30.16 -15.50 -5.16
N ARG A 441 29.44 -14.37 -5.25
CA ARG A 441 28.55 -14.08 -6.37
C ARG A 441 29.30 -13.97 -7.69
N VAL A 442 30.46 -13.32 -7.71
CA VAL A 442 31.28 -13.21 -8.93
C VAL A 442 31.74 -14.60 -9.42
N ILE A 443 32.13 -15.48 -8.49
CA ILE A 443 32.70 -16.80 -8.83
C ILE A 443 31.62 -17.83 -9.17
N PHE A 444 30.52 -17.89 -8.41
CA PHE A 444 29.58 -19.02 -8.46
C PHE A 444 28.22 -18.69 -9.08
N VAL A 445 27.86 -17.40 -9.18
CA VAL A 445 26.52 -16.99 -9.62
C VAL A 445 26.61 -16.25 -10.96
N PRO A 446 25.88 -16.66 -12.00
CA PRO A 446 25.85 -15.93 -13.25
C PRO A 446 25.26 -14.54 -13.07
N ALA A 447 25.70 -13.61 -13.91
CA ALA A 447 25.18 -12.25 -13.86
C ALA A 447 23.70 -12.17 -14.28
N PRO A 448 22.84 -11.30 -13.70
CA PRO A 448 21.45 -11.21 -14.17
C PRO A 448 21.37 -10.67 -15.60
N ASP A 449 22.44 -10.00 -16.06
CA ASP A 449 22.70 -9.53 -17.41
C ASP A 449 23.66 -10.42 -18.20
N ALA A 450 24.03 -11.60 -17.70
CA ALA A 450 24.96 -12.50 -18.37
C ALA A 450 24.39 -13.06 -19.69
N ASP A 451 25.21 -13.02 -20.73
CA ASP A 451 24.90 -13.67 -22.00
C ASP A 451 25.05 -15.20 -21.90
N LYS A 452 24.47 -15.94 -22.86
CA LYS A 452 24.47 -17.42 -22.89
C LYS A 452 25.88 -18.01 -22.86
N THR A 453 26.86 -17.31 -23.44
CA THR A 453 28.28 -17.67 -23.43
C THR A 453 28.89 -17.52 -22.04
N GLU A 454 28.63 -16.41 -21.35
CA GLU A 454 29.14 -16.15 -19.99
C GLU A 454 28.58 -17.15 -18.98
N ILE A 455 27.32 -17.57 -19.15
CA ILE A 455 26.69 -18.60 -18.31
C ILE A 455 27.40 -19.95 -18.50
N ALA A 456 27.81 -20.28 -19.73
CA ALA A 456 28.55 -21.51 -20.02
C ALA A 456 29.97 -21.48 -19.43
N GLU A 457 30.63 -20.33 -19.45
CA GLU A 457 31.98 -20.13 -18.89
C GLU A 457 31.98 -19.95 -17.36
N GLN A 458 30.83 -19.63 -16.74
CA GLN A 458 30.70 -19.43 -15.30
C GLN A 458 31.21 -20.62 -14.48
N GLY A 459 30.99 -21.85 -14.99
CA GLY A 459 31.46 -23.08 -14.36
C GLY A 459 32.99 -23.22 -14.30
N GLN A 460 33.75 -22.39 -15.02
CA GLN A 460 35.23 -22.40 -15.01
C GLN A 460 35.82 -21.30 -14.11
N LYS A 461 35.03 -20.29 -13.71
CA LYS A 461 35.52 -19.16 -12.90
C LYS A 461 36.03 -19.58 -11.52
N TRP A 462 35.44 -20.62 -10.91
CA TRP A 462 35.93 -21.14 -9.63
C TRP A 462 37.32 -21.79 -9.76
N ILE A 463 37.61 -22.44 -10.89
CA ILE A 463 38.93 -23.03 -11.16
C ILE A 463 39.96 -21.91 -11.29
N ALA A 464 39.63 -20.85 -12.02
CA ALA A 464 40.51 -19.68 -12.14
C ALA A 464 40.77 -19.01 -10.78
N GLY A 465 39.71 -18.81 -9.97
CA GLY A 465 39.83 -18.23 -8.63
C GLY A 465 40.65 -19.11 -7.67
N LEU A 466 40.43 -20.42 -7.68
CA LEU A 466 41.21 -21.37 -6.89
C LEU A 466 42.67 -21.40 -7.34
N PHE A 467 42.92 -21.43 -8.65
CA PHE A 467 44.27 -21.42 -9.21
C PHE A 467 45.03 -20.16 -8.76
N GLN A 468 44.41 -18.99 -8.88
CA GLN A 468 45.02 -17.74 -8.46
C GLN A 468 45.29 -17.71 -6.94
N PHE A 469 44.35 -18.19 -6.12
CA PHE A 469 44.56 -18.36 -4.69
C PHE A 469 45.74 -19.30 -4.39
N LEU A 470 45.81 -20.46 -5.06
CA LEU A 470 46.90 -21.43 -4.87
C LEU A 470 48.26 -20.88 -5.30
N VAL A 471 48.32 -20.04 -6.33
CA VAL A 471 49.56 -19.38 -6.76
C VAL A 471 50.07 -18.41 -5.68
N ILE A 472 49.18 -17.57 -5.15
CA ILE A 472 49.52 -16.60 -4.09
C ILE A 472 49.89 -17.36 -2.80
N PHE A 473 49.04 -18.29 -2.39
CA PHE A 473 49.25 -19.14 -1.22
C PHE A 473 50.56 -19.91 -1.32
N GLY A 474 50.80 -20.61 -2.44
CA GLY A 474 52.01 -21.40 -2.66
C GLY A 474 53.27 -20.54 -2.64
N THR A 475 53.22 -19.33 -3.22
CA THR A 475 54.36 -18.41 -3.20
C THR A 475 54.69 -17.96 -1.78
N LEU A 476 53.70 -17.49 -1.02
CA LEU A 476 53.88 -17.05 0.37
C LEU A 476 54.34 -18.21 1.27
N PHE A 477 53.73 -19.38 1.08
CA PHE A 477 54.04 -20.58 1.82
C PHE A 477 55.48 -21.05 1.61
N VAL A 478 55.94 -21.08 0.36
CA VAL A 478 57.33 -21.43 0.04
C VAL A 478 58.30 -20.41 0.63
N LEU A 479 58.00 -19.12 0.54
CA LEU A 479 58.84 -18.05 1.11
C LEU A 479 58.96 -18.18 2.64
N ASP A 480 57.89 -18.52 3.34
CA ASP A 480 57.89 -18.75 4.79
C ASP A 480 58.66 -20.01 5.22
N LEU A 481 58.80 -20.98 4.30
CA LEU A 481 59.57 -22.20 4.52
C LEU A 481 61.07 -22.04 4.21
N VAL A 482 61.51 -20.94 3.60
CA VAL A 482 62.92 -20.74 3.23
C VAL A 482 63.89 -20.94 4.42
N PRO A 483 63.66 -20.37 5.64
CA PRO A 483 64.60 -20.56 6.75
C PRO A 483 64.75 -22.02 7.17
N ILE A 484 63.63 -22.76 7.28
CA ILE A 484 63.68 -24.15 7.72
C ILE A 484 64.21 -25.08 6.62
N MET A 485 63.84 -24.82 5.36
CA MET A 485 64.34 -25.59 4.22
C MET A 485 65.85 -25.42 4.06
N THR A 486 66.35 -24.19 4.15
CA THR A 486 67.80 -23.94 4.07
C THR A 486 68.57 -24.62 5.21
N LYS A 487 68.01 -24.69 6.42
CA LYS A 487 68.63 -25.44 7.52
C LYS A 487 68.59 -26.96 7.28
N ILE A 488 67.47 -27.53 6.82
CA ILE A 488 67.32 -28.98 6.52
C ILE A 488 68.28 -29.43 5.43
N PHE A 489 68.42 -28.66 4.35
CA PHE A 489 69.30 -29.03 3.23
C PHE A 489 70.78 -28.80 3.53
N SER A 490 71.11 -28.09 4.62
CA SER A 490 72.48 -27.81 5.01
C SER A 490 73.07 -28.92 5.90
N ARG A 491 74.29 -29.38 5.60
CA ARG A 491 74.98 -30.44 6.37
C ARG A 491 75.40 -29.92 7.76
N ALA A 492 75.42 -30.75 8.80
CA ALA A 492 75.91 -30.32 10.12
C ALA A 492 77.32 -29.70 10.01
N GLY A 493 77.48 -28.46 10.46
CA GLY A 493 78.74 -27.72 10.35
C GLY A 493 79.57 -27.73 11.64
N PRO A 494 80.82 -27.23 11.62
CA PRO A 494 81.66 -27.10 12.81
C PRO A 494 81.00 -26.33 13.95
N TYR A 495 80.17 -25.33 13.64
CA TYR A 495 79.42 -24.57 14.63
C TYR A 495 78.39 -25.44 15.37
N ASP A 496 77.61 -26.25 14.63
CA ASP A 496 76.60 -27.13 15.22
C ASP A 496 77.25 -28.17 16.16
N VAL A 497 78.43 -28.69 15.80
CA VAL A 497 79.21 -29.63 16.65
C VAL A 497 79.67 -28.96 17.94
N LEU A 498 80.23 -27.75 17.88
CA LEU A 498 80.71 -27.04 19.07
C LEU A 498 79.59 -26.69 20.04
N VAL A 499 78.40 -26.38 19.53
CA VAL A 499 77.24 -26.05 20.37
C VAL A 499 76.66 -27.29 21.04
N GLU A 500 76.63 -28.43 20.36
CA GLU A 500 76.04 -29.68 20.89
C GLU A 500 77.03 -30.55 21.68
N HIS A 501 78.34 -30.30 21.57
CA HIS A 501 79.37 -31.07 22.27
C HIS A 501 79.12 -31.23 23.79
N PRO A 502 78.77 -30.16 24.54
CA PRO A 502 78.43 -30.31 25.96
C PRO A 502 77.19 -31.20 26.20
N GLU A 503 76.20 -31.16 25.30
CA GLU A 503 74.99 -31.98 25.37
C GLU A 503 75.32 -33.46 25.11
N PHE A 504 76.25 -33.78 24.21
CA PHE A 504 76.70 -35.16 24.01
C PHE A 504 77.41 -35.72 25.24
N ILE A 505 78.31 -34.95 25.85
CA ILE A 505 79.00 -35.35 27.08
C ILE A 505 77.99 -35.55 28.21
N ALA A 506 77.06 -34.61 28.39
CA ALA A 506 76.02 -34.73 29.42
C ALA A 506 75.14 -35.96 29.20
N ASN A 507 74.71 -36.23 27.96
CA ASN A 507 73.90 -37.40 27.63
C ASN A 507 74.66 -38.73 27.74
N ALA A 508 75.97 -38.74 27.49
CA ALA A 508 76.83 -39.90 27.71
C ALA A 508 77.01 -40.15 29.21
N ASN A 509 77.33 -39.11 29.98
CA ASN A 509 77.45 -39.18 31.44
C ASN A 509 76.13 -39.60 32.10
N LEU A 510 74.98 -39.09 31.65
CA LEU A 510 73.66 -39.53 32.14
C LEU A 510 73.37 -40.99 31.83
N ARG A 511 73.77 -41.49 30.65
CA ARG A 511 73.63 -42.90 30.31
C ARG A 511 74.49 -43.80 31.18
N VAL A 512 75.76 -43.43 31.38
CA VAL A 512 76.67 -44.13 32.29
C VAL A 512 76.14 -44.08 33.72
N PHE A 513 75.72 -42.89 34.18
CA PHE A 513 75.08 -42.71 35.48
C PHE A 513 73.88 -43.65 35.63
N HIS A 514 72.92 -43.69 34.70
CA HIS A 514 71.79 -44.60 34.80
C HIS A 514 72.16 -46.09 34.77
N ALA A 515 73.21 -46.47 34.03
CA ALA A 515 73.70 -47.84 33.96
C ALA A 515 74.41 -48.29 35.26
N GLU A 516 75.16 -47.38 35.90
CA GLU A 516 75.91 -47.66 37.13
C GLU A 516 75.12 -47.33 38.40
N TYR A 517 74.11 -46.46 38.33
CA TYR A 517 73.27 -46.05 39.46
C TYR A 517 72.58 -47.24 40.10
N GLY A 518 72.09 -48.21 39.32
CA GLY A 518 71.52 -49.43 39.89
C GLY A 518 72.51 -50.22 40.75
N LYS A 519 73.79 -50.26 40.35
CA LYS A 519 74.87 -51.01 41.01
C LYS A 519 75.43 -50.30 42.25
N HIS A 520 75.47 -48.96 42.23
CA HIS A 520 76.01 -48.14 43.32
C HIS A 520 74.93 -47.35 44.07
N SER A 521 73.64 -47.67 43.87
CA SER A 521 72.53 -46.96 44.50
C SER A 521 72.59 -46.99 46.04
N GLU A 522 73.05 -48.10 46.62
CA GLU A 522 73.29 -48.21 48.06
C GLU A 522 74.54 -47.42 48.50
N ASP A 523 75.66 -47.56 47.80
CA ASP A 523 76.91 -46.83 48.10
C ASP A 523 76.75 -45.29 48.01
N TRP A 524 75.97 -44.82 47.03
CA TRP A 524 75.67 -43.40 46.81
C TRP A 524 74.55 -42.90 47.72
N GLY A 525 73.71 -43.80 48.26
CA GLY A 525 72.74 -43.48 49.32
C GLY A 525 73.43 -43.18 50.67
N VAL A 526 74.57 -43.81 50.93
CA VAL A 526 75.34 -43.69 52.18
C VAL A 526 76.09 -42.35 52.29
N THR A 527 76.31 -41.63 51.19
CA THR A 527 77.04 -40.33 51.21
C THR A 527 76.18 -39.08 51.47
N GLY A 528 74.92 -39.22 51.90
CA GLY A 528 74.21 -38.07 52.51
C GLY A 528 72.71 -37.91 52.28
N MET A 529 71.95 -38.97 51.99
CA MET A 529 70.47 -38.91 52.08
C MET A 529 69.88 -40.14 52.79
N VAL A 530 70.54 -40.60 53.86
CA VAL A 530 69.94 -41.54 54.81
C VAL A 530 68.93 -40.76 55.67
N GLY A 531 67.73 -40.53 55.12
CA GLY A 531 66.67 -39.84 55.83
C GLY A 531 65.41 -39.41 55.07
N GLN A 532 65.17 -39.85 53.82
CA GLN A 532 63.87 -39.61 53.17
C GLN A 532 63.23 -40.89 52.60
N PRO A 533 61.93 -41.16 52.85
CA PRO A 533 61.30 -42.46 52.56
C PRO A 533 60.92 -42.67 51.07
N SER A 534 61.33 -41.80 50.16
CA SER A 534 60.83 -41.75 48.77
C SER A 534 61.83 -42.19 47.70
N GLY A 535 63.04 -42.61 48.08
CA GLY A 535 64.08 -43.07 47.14
C GLY A 535 63.73 -44.29 46.26
N PRO A 536 62.96 -45.30 46.70
CA PRO A 536 62.75 -46.51 45.89
C PRO A 536 61.77 -46.35 44.72
N ASP A 537 60.96 -45.28 44.66
CA ASP A 537 59.79 -45.22 43.77
C ASP A 537 60.04 -44.59 42.39
N LEU A 538 61.22 -44.04 42.14
CA LEU A 538 61.53 -43.41 40.84
C LEU A 538 61.77 -44.41 39.70
N VAL A 539 61.99 -45.70 40.00
CA VAL A 539 62.30 -46.73 38.99
C VAL A 539 61.07 -47.52 38.53
N LYS A 540 60.03 -47.65 39.37
CA LYS A 540 58.82 -48.43 39.03
C LYS A 540 57.85 -47.70 38.09
N GLY A 541 58.00 -46.39 37.89
CA GLY A 541 57.13 -45.59 37.03
C GLY A 541 57.55 -45.53 35.55
N ASN A 542 58.63 -46.19 35.13
CA ASN A 542 59.15 -46.06 33.77
C ASN A 542 58.60 -47.17 32.84
N PRO A 543 57.81 -46.86 31.79
CA PRO A 543 57.18 -47.85 30.90
C PRO A 543 58.14 -48.65 30.01
N ARG A 544 59.46 -48.50 30.19
CA ARG A 544 60.52 -49.24 29.46
C ARG A 544 61.41 -50.10 30.35
N TYR A 545 61.05 -50.31 31.62
CA TYR A 545 61.79 -51.23 32.48
C TYR A 545 61.40 -52.68 32.15
N THR A 546 62.26 -53.38 31.41
CA THR A 546 62.23 -54.85 31.32
C THR A 546 63.25 -55.40 32.31
N ALA A 547 62.81 -56.25 33.24
CA ALA A 547 63.69 -56.90 34.20
C ALA A 547 64.76 -57.75 33.48
N PRO A 548 66.00 -57.86 34.00
CA PRO A 548 67.00 -58.74 33.42
C PRO A 548 66.64 -60.22 33.64
N ASP A 549 66.82 -61.05 32.61
CA ASP A 549 66.69 -62.50 32.67
C ASP A 549 67.79 -63.11 33.57
N PRO A 550 67.48 -64.02 34.51
CA PRO A 550 68.44 -64.50 35.51
C PRO A 550 69.38 -65.62 35.00
N LEU A 551 69.68 -65.70 33.70
CA LEU A 551 70.44 -66.83 33.12
C LEU A 551 71.55 -66.44 32.13
N SER A 552 72.28 -65.35 32.37
CA SER A 552 73.51 -65.08 31.60
C SER A 552 74.67 -64.66 32.49
N ASP A 553 75.10 -65.56 33.37
CA ASP A 553 76.47 -65.59 33.87
C ASP A 553 77.06 -66.97 33.55
N SER A 554 77.83 -67.01 32.47
CA SER A 554 78.86 -68.02 32.14
C SER A 554 79.88 -67.43 31.19
#